data_AF-A0A429LCR3-F1
#
_entry.id   AF-A0A429LCR3-F1
#
_cell.length_a   1.000
_cell.length_b   1.000
_cell.length_c   1.000
_cell.angle_alpha   90.00
_cell.angle_beta   90.00
_cell.angle_gamma   90.00
#
_symmetry.space_group_name_H-M   'P 1'
#
loop_
_entity.id
_entity.type
_entity.pdbx_description
1 polymer ?
#
loop_
_entity_poly.entity_id
_entity_poly.type
_entity_poly.pdbx_seq_one_letter_code
_entity_poly.pdbx_strand_id
1 'polypeptide(L)'
;MITSSYFKKHKKNYRSLKDQQLTIAAKANIFICIIFCLFWTIYFAFTQMWVIVYMDICFTLISIFSFFLIYINRISAGILLSQAVLLVFPVVFCLFFDVATPDRPRVAHLFLPAGAILGYLNYRREPSFLQIVLILLSIGCFIFFSGSSFTLDSAIPLSEDIRDHGGWIATCVATLMICISIYTMQLEIQVVFQKVC
;
A
#
# COMPACT_ATOMS: atom_id res chain seq x y z
N MET A 1 -40.56 -10.24 -18.97
CA MET A 1 -40.12 -8.89 -18.56
C MET A 1 -39.63 -8.80 -17.11
N ILE A 2 -40.19 -9.59 -16.17
CA ILE A 2 -39.85 -9.55 -14.73
C ILE A 2 -38.45 -10.15 -14.41
N THR A 3 -38.05 -11.22 -15.10
CA THR A 3 -36.74 -11.87 -14.93
C THR A 3 -35.55 -10.97 -15.28
N SER A 4 -35.69 -10.10 -16.29
CA SER A 4 -34.64 -9.14 -16.66
C SER A 4 -34.40 -8.06 -15.59
N SER A 5 -35.48 -7.60 -14.92
CA SER A 5 -35.40 -6.62 -13.84
C SER A 5 -34.71 -7.19 -12.60
N TYR A 6 -35.04 -8.44 -12.24
CA TYR A 6 -34.45 -9.13 -11.09
C TYR A 6 -32.95 -9.36 -11.24
N PHE A 7 -32.51 -9.86 -12.41
CA PHE A 7 -31.09 -10.02 -12.73
C PHE A 7 -30.31 -8.70 -12.73
N LYS A 8 -30.92 -7.61 -13.20
CA LYS A 8 -30.30 -6.27 -13.22
C LYS A 8 -30.14 -5.72 -11.79
N LYS A 9 -31.14 -5.92 -10.91
CA LYS A 9 -31.08 -5.53 -9.50
C LYS A 9 -30.03 -6.32 -8.72
N HIS A 10 -29.95 -7.63 -8.96
CA HIS A 10 -28.95 -8.50 -8.32
C HIS A 10 -27.51 -8.16 -8.76
N LYS A 11 -27.31 -7.89 -10.06
CA LYS A 11 -26.01 -7.45 -10.61
C LYS A 11 -25.57 -6.09 -10.05
N LYS A 12 -26.52 -5.17 -9.80
CA LYS A 12 -26.27 -3.85 -9.20
C LYS A 12 -25.89 -3.95 -7.72
N ASN A 13 -26.62 -4.73 -6.92
CA ASN A 13 -26.28 -4.98 -5.51
C ASN A 13 -24.92 -5.66 -5.36
N TYR A 14 -24.60 -6.61 -6.23
CA TYR A 14 -23.29 -7.29 -6.22
C TYR A 14 -22.13 -6.33 -6.51
N ARG A 15 -22.23 -5.48 -7.55
CA ARG A 15 -21.21 -4.45 -7.81
C ARG A 15 -21.06 -3.48 -6.64
N SER A 16 -22.17 -3.12 -6.00
CA SER A 16 -22.16 -2.24 -4.83
C SER A 16 -21.42 -2.86 -3.64
N LEU A 17 -21.65 -4.15 -3.35
CA LEU A 17 -20.98 -4.87 -2.26
C LEU A 17 -19.47 -5.00 -2.51
N LYS A 18 -19.08 -5.34 -3.75
CA LYS A 18 -17.68 -5.43 -4.18
C LYS A 18 -16.96 -4.08 -4.03
N ASP A 19 -17.58 -3.02 -4.55
CA ASP A 19 -17.03 -1.66 -4.47
C ASP A 19 -16.89 -1.20 -3.02
N GLN A 20 -17.82 -1.59 -2.15
CA GLN A 20 -17.78 -1.27 -0.72
C GLN A 20 -16.65 -2.01 0.01
N GLN A 21 -16.48 -3.32 -0.23
CA GLN A 21 -15.38 -4.11 0.35
C GLN A 21 -14.01 -3.56 -0.06
N LEU A 22 -13.83 -3.26 -1.35
CA LEU A 22 -12.60 -2.65 -1.85
C LEU A 22 -12.33 -1.28 -1.20
N THR A 23 -13.37 -0.46 -1.07
CA THR A 23 -13.25 0.86 -0.45
C THR A 23 -12.87 0.75 1.03
N ILE A 24 -13.42 -0.23 1.75
CA ILE A 24 -13.06 -0.48 3.16
C ILE A 24 -11.60 -0.89 3.28
N ALA A 25 -11.15 -1.84 2.46
CA ALA A 25 -9.77 -2.30 2.46
C ALA A 25 -8.77 -1.18 2.11
N ALA A 26 -9.08 -0.39 1.08
CA ALA A 26 -8.28 0.76 0.70
C ALA A 26 -8.19 1.80 1.82
N LYS A 27 -9.33 2.13 2.46
CA LYS A 27 -9.37 3.04 3.61
C LYS A 27 -8.56 2.49 4.78
N ALA A 28 -8.66 1.20 5.07
CA ALA A 28 -7.89 0.56 6.14
C ALA A 28 -6.38 0.64 5.88
N ASN A 29 -5.92 0.28 4.67
CA ASN A 29 -4.50 0.38 4.31
C ASN A 29 -3.97 1.82 4.36
N ILE A 30 -4.74 2.79 3.85
CA ILE A 30 -4.36 4.21 3.92
C ILE A 30 -4.30 4.68 5.38
N PHE A 31 -5.26 4.27 6.21
CA PHE A 31 -5.30 4.64 7.61
C PHE A 31 -4.13 4.06 8.40
N ILE A 32 -3.79 2.78 8.17
CA ILE A 32 -2.60 2.13 8.73
C ILE A 32 -1.34 2.88 8.31
N CYS A 33 -1.24 3.26 7.03
CA CYS A 33 -0.12 4.02 6.51
C CYS A 33 0.01 5.40 7.18
N ILE A 34 -1.09 6.13 7.38
CA ILE A 34 -1.10 7.43 8.08
C ILE A 34 -0.63 7.27 9.53
N ILE A 35 -1.17 6.30 10.28
CA ILE A 35 -0.75 6.05 11.67
C ILE A 35 0.73 5.71 11.72
N PHE A 36 1.19 4.83 10.82
CA PHE A 36 2.58 4.42 10.75
C PHE A 36 3.51 5.61 10.48
N CYS A 37 3.18 6.46 9.49
CA CYS A 37 3.97 7.65 9.18
C CYS A 37 3.96 8.66 10.33
N LEU A 38 2.82 8.89 10.99
CA LEU A 38 2.74 9.80 12.13
C LEU A 38 3.58 9.30 13.32
N PHE A 39 3.52 8.01 13.62
CA PHE A 39 4.33 7.37 14.65
C PHE A 39 5.83 7.60 14.39
N TRP A 40 6.29 7.35 13.16
CA TRP A 40 7.68 7.56 12.78
C TRP A 40 8.09 9.02 12.72
N THR A 41 7.22 9.92 12.25
CA THR A 41 7.47 11.37 12.23
C THR A 41 7.79 11.88 13.64
N ILE A 42 7.00 11.46 14.64
CA ILE A 42 7.20 11.86 16.03
C ILE A 42 8.54 11.32 16.53
N TYR A 43 8.83 10.04 16.28
CA TYR A 43 10.09 9.41 16.67
C TYR A 43 11.30 10.13 16.04
N PHE A 44 11.26 10.38 14.73
CA PHE A 44 12.36 11.01 14.02
C PHE A 44 12.58 12.47 14.39
N ALA A 45 11.53 13.19 14.77
CA ALA A 45 11.63 14.53 15.33
C ALA A 45 12.45 14.55 16.63
N PHE A 46 12.27 13.55 17.51
CA PHE A 46 13.10 13.42 18.72
C PHE A 46 14.56 13.09 18.41
N THR A 47 14.82 12.28 17.37
CA THR A 47 16.19 11.93 16.93
C THR A 47 16.88 13.01 16.08
N GLN A 48 16.26 14.18 15.88
CA GLN A 48 16.79 15.30 15.08
C GLN A 48 17.05 14.96 13.60
N MET A 49 16.44 13.90 13.06
CA MET A 49 16.57 13.51 11.65
C MET A 49 15.55 14.24 10.77
N TRP A 50 15.72 15.55 10.64
CA TRP A 50 14.74 16.44 10.00
C TRP A 50 14.41 16.10 8.55
N VAL A 51 15.36 15.56 7.78
CA VAL A 51 15.11 15.14 6.38
C VAL A 51 14.00 14.09 6.32
N ILE A 52 14.08 13.07 7.18
CA ILE A 52 13.08 11.99 7.23
C ILE A 52 11.74 12.53 7.74
N VAL A 53 11.77 13.43 8.73
CA VAL A 53 10.56 14.10 9.25
C VAL A 53 9.81 14.85 8.14
N TYR A 54 10.51 15.66 7.33
CA TYR A 54 9.86 16.39 6.24
C TYR A 54 9.27 15.44 5.19
N MET A 55 10.00 14.37 4.85
CA MET A 55 9.50 13.35 3.93
C MET A 55 8.24 12.67 4.48
N ASP A 56 8.25 12.21 5.74
CA ASP A 56 7.11 11.55 6.36
C ASP A 56 5.89 12.46 6.48
N ILE A 57 6.08 13.75 6.77
CA ILE A 57 5.00 14.75 6.76
C ILE A 57 4.42 14.88 5.35
N CYS A 58 5.25 15.01 4.32
CA CYS A 58 4.80 15.07 2.93
C CYS A 58 4.00 13.82 2.55
N PHE A 59 4.49 12.63 2.88
CA PHE A 59 3.78 11.37 2.59
C PHE A 59 2.47 11.25 3.37
N THR A 60 2.44 11.69 4.63
CA THR A 60 1.23 11.72 5.45
C THR A 60 0.18 12.63 4.81
N LEU A 61 0.57 13.82 4.34
CA LEU A 61 -0.34 14.75 3.66
C LEU A 61 -0.91 14.15 2.37
N ILE A 62 -0.08 13.48 1.55
CA ILE A 62 -0.54 12.81 0.32
C ILE A 62 -1.47 11.63 0.64
N SER A 63 -1.20 10.89 1.70
CA SER A 63 -2.07 9.79 2.17
C SER A 63 -3.41 10.31 2.70
N ILE A 64 -3.43 11.42 3.45
CA ILE A 64 -4.66 12.10 3.87
C ILE A 64 -5.44 12.59 2.65
N PHE A 65 -4.75 13.17 1.66
CA PHE A 65 -5.40 13.61 0.42
C PHE A 65 -5.97 12.43 -0.36
N SER A 66 -5.28 11.28 -0.39
CA SER A 66 -5.79 10.03 -0.97
C SER A 66 -7.07 9.57 -0.26
N PHE A 67 -7.10 9.63 1.07
CA PHE A 67 -8.29 9.33 1.86
C PHE A 67 -9.45 10.28 1.55
N PHE A 68 -9.15 11.58 1.43
CA PHE A 68 -10.13 12.60 1.04
C PHE A 68 -10.70 12.36 -0.36
N LEU A 69 -9.88 11.95 -1.34
CA LEU A 69 -10.34 11.57 -2.68
C LEU A 69 -11.34 10.40 -2.62
N ILE A 70 -11.09 9.42 -1.77
CA ILE A 70 -12.03 8.30 -1.55
C ILE A 70 -13.32 8.81 -0.89
N TYR A 71 -13.23 9.78 0.03
CA TYR A 71 -14.38 10.39 0.70
C TYR A 71 -15.31 11.13 -0.28
N ILE A 72 -14.76 11.87 -1.25
CA ILE A 72 -15.54 12.55 -2.32
C ILE A 72 -16.00 11.60 -3.44
N ASN A 73 -16.02 10.28 -3.19
CA ASN A 73 -16.38 9.22 -4.14
C ASN A 73 -15.45 9.05 -5.35
N ARG A 74 -14.27 9.68 -5.38
CA ARG A 74 -13.23 9.45 -6.41
C ARG A 74 -12.31 8.30 -6.02
N ILE A 75 -12.90 7.13 -5.80
CA ILE A 75 -12.24 5.97 -5.18
C ILE A 75 -11.02 5.51 -5.99
N SER A 76 -11.15 5.38 -7.31
CA SER A 76 -10.05 4.89 -8.15
C SER A 76 -8.86 5.85 -8.21
N ALA A 77 -9.10 7.17 -8.15
CA ALA A 77 -8.04 8.17 -8.07
C ALA A 77 -7.34 8.15 -6.69
N GLY A 78 -8.09 8.02 -5.60
CA GLY A 78 -7.51 7.91 -4.25
C GLY A 78 -6.69 6.65 -4.06
N ILE A 79 -7.14 5.51 -4.61
CA ILE A 79 -6.35 4.26 -4.58
C ILE A 79 -5.10 4.38 -5.46
N LEU A 80 -5.21 4.99 -6.65
CA LEU A 80 -4.05 5.20 -7.53
C LEU A 80 -2.98 6.06 -6.85
N LEU A 81 -3.39 7.13 -6.16
CA LEU A 81 -2.47 7.99 -5.44
C LEU A 81 -1.81 7.27 -4.25
N SER A 82 -2.59 6.51 -3.48
CA SER A 82 -2.08 5.66 -2.40
C SER A 82 -1.08 4.62 -2.92
N GLN A 83 -1.35 4.00 -4.07
CA GLN A 83 -0.44 3.09 -4.74
C GLN A 83 0.88 3.78 -5.14
N ALA A 84 0.81 5.01 -5.65
CA ALA A 84 2.01 5.78 -5.98
C ALA A 84 2.85 6.10 -4.73
N VAL A 85 2.20 6.44 -3.61
CA VAL A 85 2.88 6.65 -2.32
C VAL A 85 3.54 5.36 -1.83
N LEU A 86 2.83 4.24 -1.86
CA LEU A 86 3.35 2.91 -1.47
C LEU A 86 4.42 2.38 -2.42
N LEU A 87 4.62 2.99 -3.59
CA LEU A 87 5.75 2.71 -4.47
C LEU A 87 6.93 3.64 -4.14
N VAL A 88 6.71 4.95 -4.20
CA VAL A 88 7.79 5.95 -4.11
C VAL A 88 8.44 5.92 -2.73
N PHE A 89 7.64 5.86 -1.65
CA PHE A 89 8.19 5.92 -0.30
C PHE A 89 9.11 4.75 0.00
N PRO A 90 8.70 3.47 -0.15
CA PRO A 90 9.59 2.33 0.05
C PRO A 90 10.83 2.35 -0.84
N VAL A 91 10.71 2.75 -2.11
CA VAL A 91 11.86 2.81 -3.03
C VAL A 91 12.88 3.83 -2.55
N VAL A 92 12.45 5.04 -2.20
CA VAL A 92 13.34 6.07 -1.69
C VAL A 92 13.96 5.63 -0.35
N PHE A 93 13.17 5.02 0.53
CA PHE A 93 13.69 4.49 1.79
C PHE A 93 14.75 3.42 1.57
N CYS A 94 14.52 2.44 0.68
CA CYS A 94 15.48 1.38 0.35
C CYS A 94 16.78 1.87 -0.28
N LEU A 95 16.77 3.06 -0.91
CA LEU A 95 17.94 3.64 -1.57
C LEU A 95 18.81 4.46 -0.62
N PHE A 96 18.19 5.22 0.28
CA PHE A 96 18.91 6.22 1.10
C PHE A 96 19.05 5.83 2.57
N PHE A 97 18.09 5.09 3.14
CA PHE A 97 17.90 4.99 4.58
C PHE A 97 17.93 3.54 5.09
N ASP A 98 17.22 2.64 4.42
CA ASP A 98 17.14 1.22 4.70
C ASP A 98 18.13 0.46 3.82
N VAL A 99 19.41 0.50 4.20
CA VAL A 99 20.52 -0.17 3.50
C VAL A 99 20.68 -1.60 4.00
N ALA A 100 20.81 -2.58 3.10
CA ALA A 100 21.08 -3.97 3.52
C ALA A 100 22.50 -4.08 4.10
N THR A 101 22.61 -4.63 5.30
CA THR A 101 23.88 -5.09 5.88
C THR A 101 23.82 -6.61 6.07
N PRO A 102 24.97 -7.33 6.15
CA PRO A 102 24.98 -8.79 6.29
C PRO A 102 24.16 -9.29 7.48
N ASP A 103 24.16 -8.53 8.58
CA ASP A 103 23.44 -8.87 9.80
C ASP A 103 21.99 -8.40 9.78
N ARG A 104 21.63 -7.45 8.90
CA ARG A 104 20.30 -6.83 8.88
C ARG A 104 19.78 -6.60 7.47
N PRO A 105 18.83 -7.44 7.02
CA PRO A 105 18.19 -7.27 5.72
C PRO A 105 17.30 -6.03 5.70
N ARG A 106 17.05 -5.52 4.50
CA ARG A 106 16.09 -4.43 4.28
C ARG A 106 14.68 -4.88 4.59
N VAL A 107 13.83 -3.95 4.98
CA VAL A 107 12.42 -4.20 5.32
C VAL A 107 11.45 -3.28 4.58
N ALA A 108 11.90 -2.10 4.12
CA ALA A 108 11.02 -1.12 3.50
C ALA A 108 10.39 -1.65 2.20
N HIS A 109 11.12 -2.48 1.44
CA HIS A 109 10.60 -3.10 0.21
C HIS A 109 9.38 -4.02 0.45
N LEU A 110 9.14 -4.48 1.68
CA LEU A 110 7.98 -5.33 2.04
C LEU A 110 6.63 -4.62 1.87
N PHE A 111 6.61 -3.28 1.81
CA PHE A 111 5.39 -2.50 1.53
C PHE A 111 5.01 -2.49 0.05
N LEU A 112 5.95 -2.79 -0.87
CA LEU A 112 5.71 -2.77 -2.32
C LEU A 112 4.65 -3.78 -2.76
N PRO A 113 4.64 -5.05 -2.29
CA PRO A 113 3.56 -5.99 -2.56
C PRO A 113 2.18 -5.48 -2.10
N ALA A 114 2.08 -4.82 -0.94
CA ALA A 114 0.81 -4.27 -0.47
C ALA A 114 0.24 -3.24 -1.45
N GLY A 115 1.10 -2.35 -1.97
CA GLY A 115 0.74 -1.39 -3.02
C GLY A 115 0.31 -2.07 -4.33
N ALA A 116 1.03 -3.11 -4.76
CA ALA A 116 0.73 -3.87 -5.97
C ALA A 116 -0.65 -4.57 -5.90
N ILE A 117 -0.95 -5.23 -4.77
CA ILE A 117 -2.23 -5.92 -4.55
C ILE A 117 -3.38 -4.90 -4.55
N LEU A 118 -3.20 -3.75 -3.89
CA LEU A 118 -4.20 -2.68 -3.85
C LEU A 118 -4.45 -2.07 -5.25
N GLY A 119 -3.38 -1.86 -6.02
CA GLY A 119 -3.45 -1.41 -7.40
C GLY A 119 -4.20 -2.39 -8.30
N TYR A 120 -3.94 -3.70 -8.16
CA TYR A 120 -4.62 -4.74 -8.92
C TYR A 120 -6.11 -4.81 -8.60
N LEU A 121 -6.48 -4.66 -7.32
CA LEU A 121 -7.89 -4.58 -6.92
C LEU A 121 -8.60 -3.40 -7.59
N ASN A 122 -7.94 -2.23 -7.64
CA ASN A 122 -8.47 -1.05 -8.34
C ASN A 122 -8.59 -1.29 -9.85
N TYR A 123 -7.59 -1.92 -10.46
CA TYR A 123 -7.60 -2.28 -11.88
C TYR A 123 -8.75 -3.22 -12.26
N ARG A 124 -9.10 -4.17 -11.38
CA ARG A 124 -10.27 -5.03 -11.57
C ARG A 124 -11.61 -4.30 -11.48
N ARG A 125 -11.65 -3.11 -10.90
CA ARG A 125 -12.85 -2.27 -10.81
C ARG A 125 -12.94 -1.34 -12.02
N GLU A 126 -11.89 -0.56 -12.23
CA GLU A 126 -11.80 0.43 -13.30
C GLU A 126 -10.38 0.35 -13.91
N PRO A 127 -10.23 -0.35 -15.05
CA PRO A 127 -8.92 -0.63 -15.61
C PRO A 127 -8.28 0.65 -16.13
N SER A 128 -7.07 0.94 -15.66
CA SER A 128 -6.24 2.05 -16.12
C SER A 128 -4.82 1.59 -16.40
N PHE A 129 -4.22 2.11 -17.48
CA PHE A 129 -2.84 1.82 -17.84
C PHE A 129 -1.84 2.21 -16.74
N LEU A 130 -2.10 3.34 -16.06
CA LEU A 130 -1.24 3.81 -14.96
C LEU A 130 -1.19 2.81 -13.79
N GLN A 131 -2.32 2.16 -13.47
CA GLN A 131 -2.35 1.16 -12.40
C GLN A 131 -1.48 -0.04 -12.75
N ILE A 132 -1.53 -0.53 -14.00
CA ILE A 132 -0.68 -1.65 -14.45
C ILE A 132 0.79 -1.28 -14.33
N VAL A 133 1.17 -0.10 -14.81
CA VAL A 133 2.56 0.38 -14.74
C VAL A 133 3.02 0.40 -13.28
N LEU A 134 2.23 0.98 -12.37
CA LEU A 134 2.57 1.01 -10.96
C LEU A 134 2.63 -0.39 -10.33
N ILE A 135 1.75 -1.32 -10.71
CA ILE A 135 1.80 -2.73 -10.23
C ILE A 135 3.12 -3.38 -10.66
N LEU A 136 3.46 -3.29 -11.95
CA LEU A 136 4.68 -3.89 -12.50
C LEU A 136 5.93 -3.26 -11.89
N LEU A 137 5.95 -1.94 -11.69
CA LEU A 137 7.04 -1.25 -11.01
C LEU A 137 7.16 -1.69 -9.55
N SER A 138 6.06 -1.78 -8.79
CA SER A 138 6.11 -2.27 -7.40
C SER A 138 6.68 -3.68 -7.31
N ILE A 139 6.25 -4.58 -8.20
CA ILE A 139 6.76 -5.96 -8.23
C ILE A 139 8.23 -5.99 -8.66
N GLY A 140 8.60 -5.24 -9.70
CA GLY A 140 9.98 -5.16 -10.19
C GLY A 140 10.94 -4.60 -9.13
N CYS A 141 10.57 -3.51 -8.46
CA CYS A 141 11.32 -2.95 -7.35
C CYS A 141 11.41 -3.93 -6.18
N PHE A 142 10.33 -4.65 -5.84
CA PHE A 142 10.35 -5.66 -4.79
C PHE A 142 11.36 -6.76 -5.10
N ILE A 143 11.33 -7.32 -6.31
CA ILE A 143 12.28 -8.36 -6.75
C ILE A 143 13.71 -7.82 -6.72
N PHE A 144 13.93 -6.61 -7.23
CA PHE A 144 15.25 -5.99 -7.26
C PHE A 144 15.83 -5.78 -5.85
N PHE A 145 15.07 -5.19 -4.93
CA PHE A 145 15.54 -4.94 -3.56
C PHE A 145 15.61 -6.20 -2.70
N SER A 146 14.80 -7.21 -2.99
CA SER A 146 14.86 -8.51 -2.31
C SER A 146 16.05 -9.35 -2.78
N GLY A 147 16.37 -9.29 -4.08
CA GLY A 147 17.44 -10.08 -4.70
C GLY A 147 18.80 -9.39 -4.76
N SER A 148 18.90 -8.11 -4.40
CA SER A 148 20.15 -7.36 -4.47
C SER A 148 20.53 -6.70 -3.15
N SER A 149 21.83 -6.68 -2.87
CA SER A 149 22.43 -5.88 -1.79
C SER A 149 22.85 -4.49 -2.29
N PHE A 150 22.18 -3.94 -3.31
CA PHE A 150 22.59 -2.67 -3.94
C PHE A 150 22.54 -1.48 -2.97
N THR A 151 23.67 -0.81 -2.76
CA THR A 151 23.79 0.35 -1.87
C THR A 151 24.28 1.57 -2.64
N LEU A 152 23.74 2.75 -2.34
CA LEU A 152 24.27 4.00 -2.86
C LEU A 152 25.37 4.52 -1.94
N ASP A 153 26.46 5.05 -2.50
CA ASP A 153 27.57 5.64 -1.72
C ASP A 153 27.12 6.89 -0.93
N SER A 154 26.02 7.53 -1.34
CA SER A 154 25.41 8.67 -0.64
C SER A 154 24.33 8.26 0.39
N ALA A 155 24.17 6.97 0.68
CA ALA A 155 23.20 6.51 1.66
C ALA A 155 23.61 6.92 3.08
N ILE A 156 22.62 7.34 3.88
CA ILE A 156 22.79 7.71 5.29
C ILE A 156 22.03 6.65 6.09
N PRO A 157 22.68 5.54 6.46
CA PRO A 157 22.00 4.44 7.11
C PRO A 157 21.44 4.87 8.46
N LEU A 158 20.23 4.41 8.78
CA LEU A 158 19.67 4.57 10.12
C LEU A 158 20.55 3.89 11.16
N SER A 159 20.56 4.41 12.38
CA SER A 159 21.26 3.76 13.48
C SER A 159 20.72 2.35 13.74
N GLU A 160 21.60 1.46 14.19
CA GLU A 160 21.25 0.06 14.40
C GLU A 160 20.10 -0.10 15.40
N ASP A 161 20.03 0.67 16.48
CA ASP A 161 18.91 0.57 17.44
C ASP A 161 17.54 0.81 16.80
N ILE A 162 17.46 1.76 15.86
CA ILE A 162 16.23 2.07 15.12
C ILE A 162 15.91 0.95 14.14
N ARG A 163 16.92 0.40 13.48
CA ARG A 163 16.75 -0.68 12.50
C ARG A 163 16.24 -1.97 13.14
N ASP A 164 16.62 -2.26 14.38
CA ASP A 164 16.20 -3.48 15.08
C ASP A 164 14.70 -3.43 15.36
N HIS A 165 14.29 -2.44 16.15
CA HIS A 165 12.91 -2.30 16.57
C HIS A 165 12.02 -1.90 15.39
N GLY A 166 12.51 -0.99 14.56
CA GLY A 166 11.80 -0.51 13.38
C GLY A 166 11.61 -1.59 12.31
N GLY A 167 12.58 -2.50 12.15
CA GLY A 167 12.49 -3.64 11.25
C GLY A 167 11.31 -4.55 11.55
N TRP A 168 11.15 -4.92 12.82
CA TRP A 168 10.02 -5.73 13.29
C TRP A 168 8.68 -5.01 13.11
N ILE A 169 8.59 -3.74 13.49
CA ILE A 169 7.35 -2.96 13.35
C ILE A 169 6.96 -2.86 11.86
N ALA A 170 7.91 -2.49 11.00
CA ALA A 170 7.69 -2.38 9.56
C ALA A 170 7.22 -3.70 8.94
N THR A 171 7.86 -4.82 9.31
CA THR A 171 7.50 -6.16 8.82
C THR A 171 6.08 -6.57 9.26
N CYS A 172 5.74 -6.35 10.53
CA CYS A 172 4.39 -6.61 11.05
C CYS A 172 3.32 -5.78 10.33
N VAL A 173 3.58 -4.48 10.12
CA VAL A 173 2.63 -3.58 9.46
C VAL A 173 2.48 -3.93 7.98
N ALA A 174 3.58 -4.17 7.26
CA ALA A 174 3.54 -4.59 5.86
C ALA A 174 2.76 -5.90 5.68
N THR A 175 3.01 -6.88 6.56
CA THR A 175 2.28 -8.16 6.55
C THR A 175 0.79 -7.96 6.82
N LEU A 176 0.43 -7.11 7.78
CA LEU A 176 -0.97 -6.78 8.09
C LEU A 176 -1.68 -6.16 6.87
N MET A 177 -1.04 -5.21 6.19
CA MET A 177 -1.59 -4.59 4.97
C MET A 177 -1.79 -5.61 3.85
N ILE A 178 -0.85 -6.54 3.67
CA ILE A 178 -0.98 -7.65 2.71
C ILE A 178 -2.16 -8.55 3.10
N CYS A 179 -2.26 -8.95 4.38
CA CYS A 179 -3.35 -9.79 4.88
C CYS A 179 -4.73 -9.15 4.65
N ILE A 180 -4.90 -7.86 4.94
CA ILE A 180 -6.15 -7.13 4.69
C ILE A 180 -6.50 -7.15 3.20
N SER A 181 -5.49 -6.96 2.35
CA SER A 181 -5.68 -6.91 0.90
C SER A 181 -6.03 -8.29 0.32
N ILE A 182 -5.38 -9.35 0.79
CA ILE A 182 -5.67 -10.75 0.41
C ILE A 182 -7.05 -11.18 0.93
N TYR A 183 -7.38 -10.88 2.19
CA TYR A 183 -8.70 -11.18 2.75
C TYR A 183 -9.82 -10.56 1.91
N THR A 184 -9.62 -9.33 1.44
CA THR A 184 -10.55 -8.65 0.53
C THR A 184 -10.66 -9.40 -0.81
N MET A 185 -9.56 -9.90 -1.38
CA MET A 185 -9.60 -10.74 -2.59
C MET A 185 -10.36 -12.05 -2.37
N GLN A 186 -10.16 -12.72 -1.23
CA GLN A 186 -10.83 -13.97 -0.91
C GLN A 186 -12.35 -13.77 -0.78
N LEU A 187 -12.78 -12.69 -0.14
CA LEU A 187 -14.20 -12.32 -0.06
C LEU A 187 -14.80 -12.16 -1.46
N GLU A 188 -14.11 -11.50 -2.39
CA GLU A 188 -14.60 -11.38 -3.76
C GLU A 188 -14.78 -12.74 -4.43
N ILE A 189 -13.82 -13.65 -4.23
CA ILE A 189 -13.83 -15.00 -4.82
C ILE A 189 -15.01 -15.81 -4.27
N GLN A 190 -15.26 -15.78 -2.96
CA GLN A 190 -16.37 -16.50 -2.33
C GLN A 190 -17.73 -16.03 -2.85
N VAL A 191 -17.93 -14.72 -3.00
CA VAL A 191 -19.19 -14.19 -3.56
C VAL A 191 -19.35 -14.58 -5.05
N VAL A 192 -18.25 -14.75 -5.80
CA VAL A 192 -18.31 -15.29 -7.17
C VAL A 192 -18.68 -16.77 -7.17
N PHE A 193 -18.08 -17.59 -6.30
CA PHE A 193 -18.37 -19.03 -6.23
C PHE A 193 -19.82 -19.33 -5.82
N GLN A 194 -20.37 -18.57 -4.86
CA GLN A 194 -21.77 -18.69 -4.44
C GLN A 194 -22.78 -18.32 -5.54
N LYS A 195 -22.31 -17.80 -6.68
CA LYS A 195 -23.13 -17.50 -7.87
C LYS A 195 -23.03 -18.58 -8.95
N VAL A 196 -21.98 -19.40 -8.93
CA VAL A 196 -21.71 -20.45 -9.93
C VAL A 196 -22.32 -21.79 -9.50
N CYS A 197 -22.38 -22.07 -8.20
CA CYS A 197 -23.20 -23.13 -7.62
C CYS A 197 -24.63 -22.63 -7.38
#